data_AF-A0A2U3P3M2-F1
#
_entry.id   AF-A0A2U3P3M2-F1
#
_cell.length_a   1.000
_cell.length_b   1.000
_cell.length_c   1.000
_cell.angle_alpha   90.00
_cell.angle_beta   90.00
_cell.angle_gamma   90.00
#
_symmetry.space_group_name_H-M   'P 1'
#
loop_
_entity.id
_entity.type
_entity.pdbx_description
1 polymer ?
#
loop_
_entity_poly.entity_id
_entity_poly.type
_entity_poly.pdbx_seq_one_letter_code
_entity_poly.pdbx_strand_id
1 'polypeptide(L)'
;MVLAACGSSGTPSGSSSSGVVTTISGNETCAGQSGQNGASPDSYREQYATGMAKQLKATISTYLTAVQSGDSQRVADAAGALAAEIRADARLVNIPRLYGCYNAKVLANLQKATDTLATTLDALSCAGVNMCNKTQSEVPRLLVQEKPQERTYVEAVNAYAAQFGGEQLALPPAPTT
;
A
#
# COMPACT_ATOMS: atom_id res chain seq x y z
N MET A 1 -22.58 14.52 59.76
CA MET A 1 -22.13 13.43 58.87
C MET A 1 -21.58 14.08 57.61
N VAL A 2 -20.26 13.98 57.41
CA VAL A 2 -19.52 14.63 56.32
C VAL A 2 -18.78 13.51 55.58
N LEU A 3 -19.05 13.35 54.28
CA LEU A 3 -18.28 12.48 53.39
C LEU A 3 -17.13 13.26 52.78
N ALA A 4 -15.90 12.77 52.92
CA ALA A 4 -14.79 13.11 52.04
C ALA A 4 -13.77 11.97 51.95
N ALA A 5 -13.19 11.89 50.75
CA ALA A 5 -11.92 11.29 50.34
C ALA A 5 -11.86 9.79 49.99
N CYS A 6 -11.85 9.57 48.66
CA CYS A 6 -11.26 8.42 47.98
C CYS A 6 -9.76 8.32 48.26
N GLY A 7 -9.27 7.09 48.42
CA GLY A 7 -7.85 6.76 48.32
C GLY A 7 -7.67 5.26 48.15
N SER A 8 -7.21 4.82 46.99
CA SER A 8 -6.44 3.57 46.84
C SER A 8 -5.77 3.51 45.46
N SER A 9 -4.44 3.56 45.53
CA SER A 9 -3.48 2.65 44.89
C SER A 9 -3.48 2.52 43.36
N GLY A 10 -2.39 3.05 42.78
CA GLY A 10 -2.07 2.95 41.37
C GLY A 10 -1.65 1.54 40.93
N THR A 11 -2.19 1.11 39.81
CA THR A 11 -1.49 0.98 38.52
C THR A 11 -2.50 0.42 37.51
N PRO A 12 -2.62 0.99 36.31
CA PRO A 12 -2.93 0.19 35.14
C PRO A 12 -1.65 0.05 34.32
N SER A 13 -1.14 -1.18 34.29
CA SER A 13 -0.34 -1.68 33.18
C SER A 13 -1.26 -1.65 31.96
N GLY A 14 -1.03 -0.70 31.06
CA GLY A 14 -1.78 -0.53 29.83
C GLY A 14 -0.81 -0.46 28.68
N SER A 15 -0.51 -1.62 28.08
CA SER A 15 0.08 -1.69 26.74
C SER A 15 -0.87 -1.04 25.75
N SER A 16 -0.63 0.22 25.41
CA SER A 16 -1.27 0.90 24.29
C SER A 16 -0.23 1.08 23.19
N SER A 17 -0.17 0.09 22.29
CA SER A 17 0.44 0.26 20.97
C SER A 17 -0.48 1.17 20.14
N SER A 18 -0.50 2.45 20.49
CA SER A 18 -1.06 3.50 19.65
C SER A 18 0.08 3.98 18.76
N GLY A 19 0.12 3.50 17.51
CA GLY A 19 0.91 4.13 16.46
C GLY A 19 0.43 5.57 16.30
N VAL A 20 1.11 6.50 16.98
CA VAL A 20 0.88 7.93 16.85
C VAL A 20 1.32 8.31 15.44
N VAL A 21 0.34 8.56 14.56
CA VAL A 21 0.58 9.19 13.26
C VAL A 21 0.90 10.66 13.54
N THR A 22 2.18 10.95 13.69
CA THR A 22 2.68 12.31 13.94
C THR A 22 2.51 13.12 12.65
N THR A 23 1.55 14.04 12.63
CA THR A 23 1.48 15.10 11.61
C THR A 23 2.80 15.86 11.58
N ILE A 24 3.53 15.81 10.46
CA ILE A 24 4.78 16.55 10.25
C ILE A 24 4.44 18.01 9.96
N SER A 25 4.96 18.93 10.77
CA SER A 25 4.82 20.37 10.54
C SER A 25 5.66 20.78 9.32
N GLY A 26 5.05 21.55 8.42
CA GLY A 26 5.68 22.01 7.19
C GLY A 26 5.33 23.46 6.89
N ASN A 27 6.31 24.23 6.42
CA ASN A 27 6.18 25.68 6.19
C ASN A 27 6.16 26.05 4.70
N GLU A 28 6.19 25.07 3.79
CA GLU A 28 6.20 25.30 2.34
C GLU A 28 4.78 25.49 1.79
N THR A 29 4.56 26.60 1.08
CA THR A 29 3.34 26.82 0.29
C THR A 29 3.48 26.06 -1.02
N CYS A 30 2.59 25.10 -1.28
CA CYS A 30 2.57 24.31 -2.53
C CYS A 30 2.20 25.17 -3.74
N ALA A 31 3.11 26.02 -4.21
CA ALA A 31 2.89 26.91 -5.34
C ALA A 31 2.58 26.09 -6.61
N GLY A 32 1.33 26.12 -7.05
CA GLY A 32 0.87 25.39 -8.25
C GLY A 32 0.71 23.87 -8.08
N GLN A 33 0.80 23.33 -6.86
CA GLN A 33 0.64 21.91 -6.55
C GLN A 33 -0.50 21.68 -5.55
N SER A 34 -1.01 20.44 -5.49
CA SER A 34 -2.02 20.04 -4.49
C SER A 34 -1.32 19.56 -3.22
N GLY A 35 -1.86 19.86 -2.04
CA GLY A 35 -1.31 19.43 -0.75
C GLY A 35 -1.58 20.45 0.37
N GLN A 36 -1.67 19.98 1.61
CA GLN A 36 -1.83 20.82 2.81
C GLN A 36 -0.62 20.74 3.76
N ASN A 37 0.37 19.90 3.44
CA ASN A 37 1.51 19.65 4.31
C ASN A 37 2.79 20.08 3.58
N GLY A 38 3.36 21.20 4.00
CA GLY A 38 4.61 21.74 3.46
C GLY A 38 5.87 21.09 4.03
N ALA A 39 5.82 19.81 4.44
CA ALA A 39 7.00 19.10 4.91
C ALA A 39 8.00 18.92 3.77
N SER A 40 9.29 18.83 4.13
CA SER A 40 10.36 18.73 3.14
C SER A 40 10.23 17.45 2.31
N PRO A 41 10.68 17.46 1.04
CA PRO A 41 10.78 16.25 0.21
C PRO A 41 11.52 15.09 0.90
N ASP A 42 12.52 15.38 1.73
CA ASP A 42 13.27 14.38 2.49
C ASP A 42 12.40 13.59 3.47
N SER A 43 11.43 14.26 4.12
CA SER A 43 10.51 13.61 5.07
C SER A 43 9.58 12.61 4.35
N TYR A 44 9.21 12.91 3.11
CA TYR A 44 8.40 12.01 2.27
C TYR A 44 9.23 10.87 1.70
N ARG A 45 10.48 11.15 1.31
CA ARG A 45 11.42 10.12 0.87
C ARG A 45 11.63 9.06 1.95
N GLU A 46 11.84 9.47 3.19
CA GLU A 46 12.06 8.55 4.31
C GLU A 46 10.81 7.72 4.65
N GLN A 47 9.63 8.36 4.72
CA GLN A 47 8.35 7.66 4.92
C GLN A 47 8.08 6.65 3.81
N TYR A 48 8.31 7.03 2.55
CA TYR A 48 8.14 6.13 1.42
C TYR A 48 9.11 4.95 1.48
N ALA A 49 10.39 5.20 1.75
CA ALA A 49 11.40 4.14 1.83
C ALA A 49 11.15 3.15 2.98
N THR A 50 10.81 3.66 4.16
CA THR A 50 10.66 2.86 5.38
C THR A 50 9.27 2.25 5.54
N GLY A 51 8.23 2.95 5.10
CA GLY A 51 6.84 2.60 5.34
C GLY A 51 6.14 1.91 4.17
N MET A 52 6.63 2.05 2.93
CA MET A 52 5.93 1.56 1.73
C MET A 52 6.84 0.69 0.84
N ALA A 53 7.91 1.27 0.29
CA ALA A 53 8.74 0.62 -0.73
C ALA A 53 9.33 -0.72 -0.27
N LYS A 54 9.86 -0.78 0.97
CA LYS A 54 10.47 -1.99 1.51
C LYS A 54 9.46 -3.13 1.68
N GLN A 55 8.28 -2.84 2.23
CA GLN A 55 7.26 -3.87 2.49
C GLN A 55 6.65 -4.34 1.19
N LEU A 56 6.26 -3.41 0.31
CA LEU A 56 5.73 -3.71 -1.01
C LEU A 56 6.68 -4.57 -1.86
N LYS A 57 7.98 -4.26 -1.85
CA LYS A 57 9.00 -5.07 -2.55
C LYS A 57 9.05 -6.52 -2.05
N ALA A 58 8.96 -6.72 -0.73
CA ALA A 58 8.97 -8.07 -0.15
C ALA A 58 7.70 -8.85 -0.52
N THR A 59 6.54 -8.19 -0.49
CA THR A 59 5.25 -8.80 -0.80
C THR A 59 5.13 -9.14 -2.29
N ILE A 60 5.58 -8.25 -3.19
CA ILE A 60 5.68 -8.52 -4.63
C ILE A 60 6.58 -9.74 -4.90
N SER A 61 7.76 -9.80 -4.27
CA SER A 61 8.67 -10.95 -4.42
C SER A 61 8.05 -12.27 -3.95
N THR A 62 7.28 -12.23 -2.87
CA THR A 62 6.57 -13.40 -2.33
C THR A 62 5.48 -13.87 -3.30
N TYR A 63 4.70 -12.94 -3.85
CA TYR A 63 3.69 -13.23 -4.86
C TYR A 63 4.30 -13.83 -6.13
N LEU A 64 5.36 -13.25 -6.68
CA LEU A 64 6.03 -13.77 -7.88
C LEU A 64 6.58 -15.19 -7.66
N THR A 65 7.09 -15.49 -6.47
CA THR A 65 7.55 -16.85 -6.11
C THR A 65 6.38 -17.83 -6.03
N ALA A 66 5.23 -17.41 -5.50
CA ALA A 66 4.02 -18.22 -5.47
C ALA A 66 3.53 -18.53 -6.90
N VAL A 67 3.50 -17.53 -7.79
CA VAL A 67 3.14 -17.70 -9.21
C VAL A 67 4.06 -18.72 -9.90
N GLN A 68 5.37 -18.65 -9.66
CA GLN A 68 6.34 -19.60 -10.22
C GLN A 68 6.17 -21.04 -9.72
N SER A 69 5.58 -21.23 -8.53
CA SER A 69 5.36 -22.57 -7.97
C SER A 69 4.23 -23.35 -8.65
N GLY A 70 3.30 -22.67 -9.34
CA GLY A 70 2.12 -23.29 -9.95
C GLY A 70 1.06 -23.79 -8.96
N ASP A 71 1.27 -23.62 -7.65
CA ASP A 71 0.33 -24.00 -6.60
C ASP A 71 -0.75 -22.93 -6.44
N SER A 72 -1.97 -23.23 -6.90
CA SER A 72 -3.12 -22.32 -6.85
C SER A 72 -3.42 -21.80 -5.45
N GLN A 73 -3.15 -22.58 -4.40
CA GLN A 73 -3.43 -22.15 -3.03
C GLN A 73 -2.36 -21.17 -2.53
N ARG A 74 -1.08 -21.43 -2.82
CA ARG A 74 -0.01 -20.46 -2.56
C ARG A 74 -0.21 -19.16 -3.33
N VAL A 75 -0.65 -19.25 -4.58
CA VAL A 75 -0.98 -18.07 -5.39
C VAL A 75 -2.13 -17.29 -4.76
N ALA A 76 -3.18 -17.96 -4.26
CA ALA A 76 -4.30 -17.29 -3.62
C ALA A 76 -3.92 -16.54 -2.34
N ASP A 77 -3.13 -17.19 -1.48
CA ASP A 77 -2.68 -16.59 -0.21
C ASP A 77 -1.79 -15.37 -0.48
N ALA A 78 -0.83 -15.51 -1.40
CA ALA A 78 0.09 -14.42 -1.73
C ALA A 78 -0.60 -13.27 -2.47
N ALA A 79 -1.57 -13.56 -3.35
CA ALA A 79 -2.38 -12.53 -4.01
C ALA A 79 -3.24 -11.75 -3.00
N GLY A 80 -3.85 -12.44 -2.03
CA GLY A 80 -4.62 -11.80 -0.96
C GLY A 80 -3.74 -10.90 -0.07
N ALA A 81 -2.54 -11.37 0.29
CA ALA A 81 -1.58 -10.57 1.06
C ALA A 81 -1.13 -9.31 0.28
N LEU A 82 -0.82 -9.46 -1.01
CA LEU A 82 -0.43 -8.34 -1.87
C LEU A 82 -1.58 -7.33 -2.05
N ALA A 83 -2.81 -7.79 -2.25
CA ALA A 83 -3.98 -6.92 -2.34
C ALA A 83 -4.23 -6.12 -1.05
N ALA A 84 -4.04 -6.75 0.10
CA ALA A 84 -4.17 -6.09 1.40
C ALA A 84 -3.11 -5.00 1.61
N GLU A 85 -1.85 -5.31 1.27
CA GLU A 85 -0.72 -4.37 1.35
C GLU A 85 -0.94 -3.15 0.46
N ILE A 86 -1.25 -3.38 -0.82
CA ILE A 86 -1.53 -2.33 -1.81
C ILE A 86 -2.63 -1.39 -1.31
N ARG A 87 -3.67 -1.92 -0.65
CA ARG A 87 -4.77 -1.11 -0.09
C ARG A 87 -4.37 -0.37 1.18
N ALA A 88 -3.53 -0.96 2.02
CA ALA A 88 -2.98 -0.28 3.18
C ALA A 88 -2.16 0.95 2.74
N ASP A 89 -1.31 0.76 1.72
CA ASP A 89 -0.54 1.83 1.10
C ASP A 89 -1.42 2.88 0.41
N ALA A 90 -2.48 2.44 -0.28
CA ALA A 90 -3.46 3.34 -0.89
C ALA A 90 -4.12 4.25 0.15
N ARG A 91 -4.40 3.73 1.36
CA ARG A 91 -4.95 4.54 2.45
C ARG A 91 -3.97 5.58 2.94
N LEU A 92 -2.67 5.29 2.93
CA LEU A 92 -1.67 6.29 3.22
C LEU A 92 -1.82 7.40 2.16
N VAL A 93 -1.61 7.13 0.87
CA VAL A 93 -1.65 8.17 -0.20
C VAL A 93 -3.00 8.89 -0.36
N ASN A 94 -4.11 8.31 0.11
CA ASN A 94 -5.44 8.89 0.07
C ASN A 94 -5.76 9.87 1.22
N ILE A 95 -4.87 10.07 2.20
CA ILE A 95 -5.06 11.04 3.28
C ILE A 95 -4.24 12.31 2.96
N PRO A 96 -4.84 13.37 2.38
CA PRO A 96 -4.09 14.47 1.76
C PRO A 96 -3.25 15.29 2.75
N ARG A 97 -3.60 15.27 4.04
CA ARG A 97 -2.87 15.97 5.12
C ARG A 97 -1.56 15.28 5.54
N LEU A 98 -1.37 14.02 5.14
CA LEU A 98 -0.16 13.25 5.45
C LEU A 98 0.91 13.38 4.35
N TYR A 99 0.67 14.17 3.29
CA TYR A 99 1.53 14.24 2.10
C TYR A 99 1.90 15.63 1.65
N GLY A 100 3.09 15.69 1.02
CA GLY A 100 3.79 16.91 0.63
C GLY A 100 3.10 17.67 -0.47
N CYS A 101 3.78 18.63 -1.06
CA CYS A 101 3.31 19.20 -2.32
C CYS A 101 3.42 18.14 -3.43
N TYR A 102 2.30 17.79 -4.07
CA TYR A 102 2.23 16.74 -5.08
C TYR A 102 1.44 17.14 -6.33
N ASN A 103 1.67 16.40 -7.41
CA ASN A 103 0.90 16.47 -8.65
C ASN A 103 -0.36 15.59 -8.56
N ALA A 104 -1.54 16.21 -8.58
CA ALA A 104 -2.83 15.51 -8.49
C ALA A 104 -3.04 14.45 -9.59
N LYS A 105 -2.47 14.65 -10.78
CA LYS A 105 -2.54 13.66 -11.87
C LYS A 105 -1.75 12.40 -11.56
N VAL A 106 -0.58 12.55 -10.92
CA VAL A 106 0.25 11.40 -10.50
C VAL A 106 -0.48 10.60 -9.43
N LEU A 107 -1.10 11.27 -8.46
CA LEU A 107 -1.90 10.61 -7.44
C LEU A 107 -3.12 9.87 -8.02
N ALA A 108 -3.87 10.50 -8.93
CA ALA A 108 -5.02 9.88 -9.57
C ALA A 108 -4.62 8.64 -10.39
N ASN A 109 -3.47 8.69 -11.07
CA ASN A 109 -2.93 7.54 -11.79
C ASN A 109 -2.55 6.39 -10.85
N LEU A 110 -1.92 6.71 -9.70
CA LEU A 110 -1.60 5.72 -8.67
C LEU A 110 -2.86 5.07 -8.12
N GLN A 111 -3.87 5.85 -7.73
CA GLN A 111 -5.17 5.34 -7.25
C GLN A 111 -5.80 4.39 -8.25
N LYS A 112 -5.88 4.78 -9.53
CA LYS A 112 -6.44 3.94 -10.59
C LYS A 112 -5.68 2.63 -10.75
N ALA A 113 -4.35 2.67 -10.73
CA ALA A 113 -3.52 1.48 -10.88
C ALA A 113 -3.68 0.53 -9.68
N THR A 114 -3.69 1.08 -8.46
CA THR A 114 -3.99 0.37 -7.21
C THR A 114 -5.33 -0.35 -7.29
N ASP A 115 -6.42 0.36 -7.59
CA ASP A 115 -7.76 -0.22 -7.61
C ASP A 115 -7.88 -1.34 -8.65
N THR A 116 -7.27 -1.13 -9.82
CA THR A 116 -7.26 -2.11 -10.91
C THR A 116 -6.54 -3.38 -10.51
N LEU A 117 -5.33 -3.28 -9.98
CA LEU A 117 -4.52 -4.43 -9.58
C LEU A 117 -5.11 -5.16 -8.37
N ALA A 118 -5.50 -4.43 -7.32
CA ALA A 118 -6.05 -5.01 -6.10
C ALA A 118 -7.35 -5.80 -6.39
N THR A 119 -8.18 -5.33 -7.32
CA THR A 119 -9.38 -6.05 -7.76
C THR A 119 -9.04 -7.40 -8.43
N THR A 120 -8.01 -7.43 -9.27
CA THR A 120 -7.59 -8.68 -9.92
C THR A 120 -6.92 -9.64 -8.94
N LEU A 121 -6.12 -9.13 -8.00
CA LEU A 121 -5.50 -9.93 -6.95
C LEU A 121 -6.55 -10.55 -6.00
N ASP A 122 -7.61 -9.82 -5.65
CA ASP A 122 -8.75 -10.40 -4.91
C ASP A 122 -9.43 -11.52 -5.72
N ALA A 123 -9.62 -11.31 -7.02
CA ALA A 123 -10.20 -12.33 -7.89
C ALA A 123 -9.31 -13.58 -7.96
N LEU A 124 -7.97 -13.41 -8.01
CA LEU A 124 -7.01 -14.52 -7.91
C LEU A 124 -7.10 -15.24 -6.57
N SER A 125 -7.14 -14.47 -5.47
CA SER A 125 -7.28 -15.01 -4.12
C SER A 125 -8.55 -15.84 -3.98
N CYS A 126 -9.70 -15.30 -4.39
CA CYS A 126 -10.97 -16.04 -4.41
C CYS A 126 -10.94 -17.26 -5.34
N ALA A 127 -10.37 -17.14 -6.54
CA ALA A 127 -10.31 -18.23 -7.52
C ALA A 127 -9.48 -19.42 -7.02
N GLY A 128 -8.33 -19.19 -6.41
CA GLY A 128 -7.46 -20.27 -5.95
C GLY A 128 -8.05 -21.11 -4.80
N VAL A 129 -9.04 -20.59 -4.07
CA VAL A 129 -9.78 -21.30 -3.01
C VAL A 129 -11.25 -21.60 -3.36
N ASN A 130 -11.66 -21.45 -4.62
CA ASN A 130 -13.04 -21.66 -5.10
C ASN A 130 -14.13 -20.87 -4.33
N MET A 131 -13.87 -19.59 -4.05
CA MET A 131 -14.79 -18.69 -3.34
C MET A 131 -15.24 -17.51 -4.21
N CYS A 132 -16.16 -16.67 -3.70
CA CYS A 132 -16.59 -15.42 -4.35
C CYS A 132 -17.15 -15.60 -5.78
N ASN A 133 -17.80 -16.74 -6.06
CA ASN A 133 -18.23 -17.13 -7.41
C ASN A 133 -17.09 -17.24 -8.44
N LYS A 134 -15.88 -17.59 -7.97
CA LYS A 134 -14.69 -17.86 -8.77
C LYS A 134 -14.24 -19.29 -8.60
N THR A 135 -13.61 -19.83 -9.64
CA THR A 135 -13.08 -21.20 -9.64
C THR A 135 -11.60 -21.25 -9.97
N GLN A 136 -10.91 -22.30 -9.52
CA GLN A 136 -9.48 -22.51 -9.78
C GLN A 136 -9.13 -22.51 -11.28
N SER A 137 -10.07 -22.94 -12.13
CA SER A 137 -9.91 -22.89 -13.59
C SER A 137 -9.78 -21.47 -14.15
N GLU A 138 -10.16 -20.43 -13.41
CA GLU A 138 -9.97 -19.03 -13.81
C GLU A 138 -8.57 -18.49 -13.49
N VAL A 139 -7.81 -19.13 -12.60
CA VAL A 139 -6.49 -18.65 -12.14
C VAL A 139 -5.55 -18.35 -13.32
N PRO A 140 -5.39 -19.21 -14.35
CA PRO A 140 -4.49 -18.91 -15.47
C PRO A 140 -4.89 -17.64 -16.24
N ARG A 141 -6.20 -17.43 -16.48
CA ARG A 141 -6.71 -16.24 -17.17
C ARG A 141 -6.48 -14.97 -16.33
N LEU A 142 -6.69 -15.06 -15.02
CA LEU A 142 -6.50 -13.94 -14.10
C LEU A 142 -5.01 -13.57 -13.98
N LEU A 143 -4.09 -14.54 -13.97
CA LEU A 143 -2.65 -14.28 -14.00
C LEU A 143 -2.21 -13.57 -15.28
N VAL A 144 -2.80 -13.90 -16.44
CA VAL A 144 -2.53 -13.19 -17.70
C VAL A 144 -3.03 -11.74 -17.63
N GLN A 145 -4.19 -11.51 -17.02
CA GLN A 145 -4.75 -10.17 -16.83
C GLN A 145 -3.95 -9.33 -15.83
N GLU A 146 -3.42 -9.95 -14.78
CA GLU A 146 -2.73 -9.31 -13.67
C GLU A 146 -1.35 -8.77 -14.06
N LYS A 147 -0.54 -9.52 -14.83
CA LYS A 147 0.81 -9.11 -15.26
C LYS A 147 0.94 -7.66 -15.77
N PRO A 148 0.16 -7.20 -16.77
CA PRO A 148 0.26 -5.81 -17.23
C PRO A 148 -0.21 -4.79 -16.16
N GLN A 149 -1.08 -5.19 -15.24
CA GLN A 149 -1.58 -4.34 -14.16
C GLN A 149 -0.53 -4.19 -13.04
N GLU A 150 0.19 -5.26 -12.69
CA GLU A 150 1.33 -5.22 -11.77
C GLU A 150 2.36 -4.20 -12.23
N ARG A 151 2.74 -4.28 -13.51
CA ARG A 151 3.67 -3.33 -14.11
C ARG A 151 3.16 -1.89 -14.05
N THR A 152 1.91 -1.67 -14.45
CA THR A 152 1.28 -0.33 -14.43
C THR A 152 1.26 0.26 -13.01
N TYR A 153 1.00 -0.58 -12.01
CA TYR A 153 1.04 -0.18 -10.61
C TYR A 153 2.45 0.21 -10.15
N VAL A 154 3.46 -0.62 -10.43
CA VAL A 154 4.85 -0.29 -10.08
C VAL A 154 5.33 0.99 -10.78
N GLU A 155 4.96 1.21 -12.05
CA GLU A 155 5.23 2.46 -12.77
C GLU A 155 4.57 3.68 -12.11
N ALA A 156 3.33 3.54 -11.63
CA ALA A 156 2.62 4.62 -10.93
C ALA A 156 3.23 4.92 -9.56
N VAL A 157 3.64 3.89 -8.81
CA VAL A 157 4.36 4.02 -7.54
C VAL A 157 5.70 4.74 -7.75
N ASN A 158 6.44 4.36 -8.80
CA ASN A 158 7.71 4.98 -9.18
C ASN A 158 7.56 6.46 -9.58
N ALA A 159 6.54 6.79 -10.39
CA ALA A 159 6.22 8.16 -10.75
C ALA A 159 5.82 8.99 -9.52
N TYR A 160 5.11 8.37 -8.57
CA TYR A 160 4.75 9.00 -7.30
C TYR A 160 5.99 9.30 -6.45
N ALA A 161 6.87 8.31 -6.27
CA ALA A 161 8.12 8.42 -5.51
C ALA A 161 9.08 9.47 -6.11
N ALA A 162 9.14 9.56 -7.44
CA ALA A 162 10.02 10.49 -8.16
C ALA A 162 9.76 11.96 -7.81
N GLN A 163 8.53 12.32 -7.40
CA GLN A 163 8.19 13.68 -6.98
C GLN A 163 8.95 14.14 -5.73
N PHE A 164 9.45 13.18 -4.93
CA PHE A 164 10.14 13.43 -3.67
C PHE A 164 11.58 12.87 -3.66
N GLY A 165 12.09 12.43 -4.81
CA GLY A 165 13.40 11.75 -4.90
C GLY A 165 13.42 10.38 -4.20
N GLY A 166 12.27 9.69 -4.15
CA GLY A 166 12.11 8.37 -3.55
C GLY A 166 12.74 7.22 -4.35
N GLU A 167 13.00 6.10 -3.65
CA GLU A 167 13.51 4.87 -4.25
C GLU A 167 12.57 4.35 -5.35
N GLN A 168 13.16 3.86 -6.43
CA GLN A 168 12.42 3.26 -7.54
C GLN A 168 12.35 1.74 -7.35
N LEU A 169 11.15 1.19 -7.39
CA LEU A 169 10.92 -0.24 -7.41
C LEU A 169 11.30 -0.82 -8.76
N ALA A 170 11.84 -2.04 -8.75
CA ALA A 170 12.14 -2.77 -9.97
C ALA A 170 10.84 -3.10 -10.70
N LEU A 171 10.81 -2.86 -12.02
CA LEU A 171 9.66 -3.23 -12.84
C LEU A 171 9.55 -4.76 -12.94
N PRO A 172 8.35 -5.32 -12.83
CA PRO A 172 8.15 -6.74 -13.09
C PRO A 172 8.51 -7.08 -14.55
N PRO A 173 8.88 -8.34 -14.83
CA PRO A 173 9.25 -8.77 -16.17
C PRO A 173 8.15 -8.44 -17.18
N ALA A 174 8.53 -8.09 -18.41
CA ALA A 174 7.55 -7.85 -19.46
C ALA A 174 6.72 -9.14 -19.70
N PRO A 175 5.41 -9.02 -20.00
CA PRO A 175 4.61 -10.19 -20.36
C PRO A 175 5.22 -10.86 -21.59
N THR A 176 5.63 -12.11 -21.44
CA THR A 176 6.02 -12.96 -22.57
C THR A 176 4.77 -13.34 -23.36
N THR A 177 4.71 -12.88 -24.62
CA THR A 177 3.71 -13.24 -25.63
C THR A 177 3.67 -14.73 -25.92
#